data_AF-A0A2T2QUJ1-F1
#
_entry.id   AF-A0A2T2QUJ1-F1
#
_cell.length_a   1.000
_cell.length_b   1.000
_cell.length_c   1.000
_cell.angle_alpha   90.00
_cell.angle_beta   90.00
_cell.angle_gamma   90.00
#
_symmetry.space_group_name_H-M   'P 1'
#
loop_
_entity.id
_entity.type
_entity.pdbx_description
1 polymer ?
#
loop_
_entity_poly.entity_id
_entity_poly.type
_entity_poly.pdbx_seq_one_letter_code
_entity_poly.pdbx_strand_id
1 'polypeptide(L)'
;MKKLLSLSLAGVLLVAFTGGPVTAQQQRYDSRQQQSEQQQRRSEQRDTRQREESRGEESQQDSQAAQEDTRERREKIEQKVAERKQEVKQEVCERKKEQLQRVIPKLATQATALKDAIDRVYDNVQGFVESEQVVVSDYEAKKASVDEAQAEAAAAVGVVEDYQFELDCDNPNVGEQLDGFRLAVTQAREALHAYRDELVALIQSMRAQEADNADQQGENQNGSGDDSTGADNAPDEEVGNGQ
;
A
#
# COMPACT_ATOMS: atom_id res chain seq x y z
N MET A 1 -7.22 -13.89 22.83
CA MET A 1 -6.49 -13.70 24.10
C MET A 1 -7.46 -13.16 25.14
N LYS A 2 -7.69 -13.92 26.21
CA LYS A 2 -8.60 -13.63 27.33
C LYS A 2 -7.97 -12.60 28.28
N LYS A 3 -8.72 -11.59 28.73
CA LYS A 3 -8.46 -10.92 30.02
C LYS A 3 -9.78 -10.64 30.74
N LEU A 4 -10.01 -11.43 31.78
CA LEU A 4 -10.97 -11.21 32.85
C LEU A 4 -10.38 -10.14 33.79
N LEU A 5 -11.18 -9.17 34.22
CA LEU A 5 -10.86 -8.29 35.34
C LEU A 5 -11.95 -8.47 36.39
N SER A 6 -11.58 -9.18 37.46
CA SER A 6 -12.27 -9.24 38.74
C SER A 6 -11.92 -8.00 39.56
N LEU A 7 -12.91 -7.36 40.18
CA LEU A 7 -12.69 -6.45 41.30
C LEU A 7 -13.75 -6.68 42.37
N SER A 8 -13.24 -7.15 43.51
CA SER A 8 -13.90 -7.33 44.80
C SER A 8 -13.93 -6.00 45.54
N LEU A 9 -14.98 -5.71 46.32
CA LEU A 9 -14.80 -4.99 47.60
C LEU A 9 -16.01 -5.19 48.52
N ALA A 10 -15.71 -5.65 49.72
CA ALA A 10 -16.61 -5.87 50.83
C ALA A 10 -16.99 -4.56 51.53
N GLY A 11 -18.24 -4.47 52.01
CA GLY A 11 -18.71 -3.40 52.90
C GLY A 11 -19.52 -4.01 54.05
N VAL A 12 -18.84 -4.27 55.16
CA VAL A 12 -19.44 -4.64 56.46
C VAL A 12 -19.86 -3.35 57.16
N LEU A 13 -21.11 -3.26 57.63
CA LEU A 13 -21.54 -2.20 58.54
C LEU A 13 -22.27 -2.79 59.76
N LEU A 14 -21.58 -2.70 60.90
CA LEU A 14 -21.99 -3.03 62.26
C LEU A 14 -22.79 -1.86 62.85
N VAL A 15 -23.98 -2.09 63.42
CA VAL A 15 -24.62 -1.14 64.35
C VAL A 15 -25.19 -1.89 65.56
N ALA A 16 -24.92 -1.28 66.71
CA ALA A 16 -24.98 -1.81 68.07
C ALA A 16 -26.39 -2.04 68.61
N PHE A 17 -26.48 -3.11 69.42
CA PHE A 17 -27.53 -3.41 70.37
C PHE A 17 -27.42 -2.49 71.60
N THR A 18 -28.52 -1.84 71.99
CA THR A 18 -28.74 -1.34 73.36
C THR A 18 -30.03 -1.94 73.89
N GLY A 19 -29.93 -2.57 75.06
CA GLY A 19 -31.02 -3.31 75.69
C GLY A 19 -31.96 -2.45 76.54
N GLY A 20 -33.09 -3.05 76.90
CA GLY A 20 -33.99 -2.62 77.97
C GLY A 20 -34.72 -3.85 78.56
N PRO A 21 -35.05 -3.89 79.87
CA PRO A 21 -35.48 -5.10 80.55
C PRO A 21 -37.01 -5.27 80.70
N VAL A 22 -37.41 -6.54 80.78
CA VAL A 22 -38.44 -7.16 81.65
C VAL A 22 -39.89 -6.68 81.55
N THR A 23 -40.77 -7.61 81.16
CA THR A 23 -41.97 -7.97 81.94
C THR A 23 -42.30 -9.45 81.74
N ALA A 24 -42.28 -10.20 82.85
CA ALA A 24 -42.82 -11.56 82.96
C ALA A 24 -44.18 -11.45 83.64
N GLN A 25 -45.24 -11.98 83.01
CA GLN A 25 -46.47 -12.53 83.63
C GLN A 25 -47.59 -12.67 82.58
N GLN A 26 -47.62 -13.75 81.80
CA GLN A 26 -48.87 -14.19 81.12
C GLN A 26 -48.83 -15.69 80.72
N GLN A 27 -48.14 -16.54 81.47
CA GLN A 27 -48.11 -17.98 81.18
C GLN A 27 -49.42 -18.63 81.62
N ARG A 28 -50.33 -18.88 80.66
CA ARG A 28 -51.21 -20.08 80.56
C ARG A 28 -52.34 -19.97 79.51
N TYR A 29 -52.50 -18.84 78.81
CA TYR A 29 -53.37 -18.73 77.62
C TYR A 29 -52.60 -18.76 76.27
N ASP A 30 -51.28 -18.49 76.27
CA ASP A 30 -50.46 -18.40 75.05
C ASP A 30 -50.19 -19.73 74.34
N SER A 31 -50.27 -20.88 75.03
CA SER A 31 -49.80 -22.15 74.45
C SER A 31 -50.69 -22.68 73.31
N ARG A 32 -51.98 -22.30 73.24
CA ARG A 32 -52.86 -22.66 72.10
C ARG A 32 -52.74 -21.67 70.95
N GLN A 33 -52.55 -20.37 71.22
CA GLN A 33 -52.28 -19.38 70.17
C GLN A 33 -50.91 -19.57 69.52
N GLN A 34 -49.88 -19.91 70.31
CA GLN A 34 -48.54 -20.21 69.81
C GLN A 34 -48.52 -21.45 68.90
N GLN A 35 -49.35 -22.47 69.17
CA GLN A 35 -49.45 -23.63 68.28
C GLN A 35 -50.12 -23.28 66.93
N SER A 36 -51.15 -22.43 66.92
CA SER A 36 -51.77 -21.97 65.67
C SER A 36 -50.84 -21.04 64.88
N GLU A 37 -50.11 -20.14 65.54
CA GLU A 37 -49.13 -19.26 64.87
C GLU A 37 -47.93 -20.05 64.35
N GLN A 38 -47.48 -21.08 65.05
CA GLN A 38 -46.40 -21.94 64.59
C GLN A 38 -46.83 -22.82 63.41
N GLN A 39 -48.10 -23.26 63.38
CA GLN A 39 -48.66 -23.94 62.21
C GLN A 39 -48.80 -22.99 61.02
N GLN A 40 -49.26 -21.76 61.24
CA GLN A 40 -49.39 -20.73 60.20
C GLN A 40 -48.03 -20.30 59.62
N ARG A 41 -47.02 -20.10 60.46
CA ARG A 41 -45.64 -19.82 60.01
C ARG A 41 -45.06 -20.97 59.20
N ARG A 42 -45.41 -22.23 59.54
CA ARG A 42 -44.97 -23.41 58.78
C ARG A 42 -45.68 -23.54 57.42
N SER A 43 -46.95 -23.15 57.31
CA SER A 43 -47.62 -23.09 56.01
C SER A 43 -47.07 -21.95 55.16
N GLU A 44 -46.90 -20.75 55.72
CA GLU A 44 -46.31 -19.61 55.01
C GLU A 44 -44.88 -19.90 54.53
N GLN A 45 -44.06 -20.58 55.35
CA GLN A 45 -42.71 -20.99 54.97
C GLN A 45 -42.69 -22.09 53.89
N ARG A 46 -43.72 -22.93 53.81
CA ARG A 46 -43.87 -23.90 52.71
C ARG A 46 -44.29 -23.21 51.43
N ASP A 47 -45.21 -22.25 51.50
CA ASP A 47 -45.69 -21.50 50.34
C ASP A 47 -44.59 -20.61 49.75
N THR A 48 -43.77 -19.97 50.60
CA THR A 48 -42.61 -19.20 50.11
C THR A 48 -41.57 -20.09 49.45
N ARG A 49 -41.27 -21.26 50.04
CA ARG A 49 -40.33 -22.22 49.46
C ARG A 49 -40.81 -22.77 48.12
N GLN A 50 -42.08 -23.13 47.99
CA GLN A 50 -42.65 -23.56 46.71
C GLN A 50 -42.60 -22.46 45.65
N ARG A 51 -42.82 -21.20 46.03
CA ARG A 51 -42.75 -20.05 45.12
C ARG A 51 -41.31 -19.71 44.69
N GLU A 52 -40.33 -19.94 45.56
CA GLU A 52 -38.91 -19.81 45.23
C GLU A 52 -38.43 -20.94 44.32
N GLU A 53 -38.86 -22.17 44.58
CA GLU A 53 -38.58 -23.33 43.73
C GLU A 53 -39.18 -23.13 42.32
N SER A 54 -40.45 -22.70 42.21
CA SER A 54 -41.08 -22.43 40.91
C SER A 54 -40.42 -21.27 40.15
N ARG A 55 -39.98 -20.21 40.85
CA ARG A 55 -39.20 -19.11 40.24
C ARG A 55 -37.81 -19.54 39.79
N GLY A 56 -37.19 -20.46 40.53
CA GLY A 56 -35.89 -21.03 40.17
C GLY A 56 -35.98 -21.88 38.89
N GLU A 57 -37.05 -22.65 38.73
CA GLU A 57 -37.32 -23.43 37.52
C GLU A 57 -37.62 -22.53 36.32
N GLU A 58 -38.47 -21.50 36.48
CA GLU A 58 -38.79 -20.51 35.44
C GLU A 58 -37.53 -19.74 34.99
N SER A 59 -36.70 -19.29 35.95
CA SER A 59 -35.45 -18.61 35.64
C SER A 59 -34.42 -19.50 34.93
N GLN A 60 -34.39 -20.80 35.25
CA GLN A 60 -33.53 -21.76 34.54
C GLN A 60 -34.02 -22.00 33.12
N GLN A 61 -35.33 -22.12 32.93
CA GLN A 61 -35.94 -22.29 31.61
C GLN A 61 -35.70 -21.05 30.73
N ASP A 62 -35.89 -19.85 31.28
CA ASP A 62 -35.62 -18.60 30.58
C ASP A 62 -34.13 -18.44 30.24
N SER A 63 -33.24 -18.86 31.15
CA SER A 63 -31.79 -18.83 30.88
C SER A 63 -31.39 -19.80 29.76
N GLN A 64 -31.98 -21.00 29.73
CA GLN A 64 -31.75 -21.97 28.66
C GLN A 64 -32.29 -21.45 27.32
N ALA A 65 -33.51 -20.94 27.29
CA ALA A 65 -34.10 -20.35 26.09
C ALA A 65 -33.28 -19.15 25.57
N ALA A 66 -32.79 -18.29 26.46
CA ALA A 66 -31.92 -17.17 26.08
C ALA A 66 -30.55 -17.63 25.55
N GLN A 67 -29.99 -18.72 26.09
CA GLN A 67 -28.74 -19.30 25.59
C GLN A 67 -28.93 -19.92 24.19
N GLU A 68 -30.04 -20.63 23.97
CA GLU A 68 -30.39 -21.20 22.68
C GLU A 68 -30.64 -20.12 21.61
N ASP A 69 -31.45 -19.08 21.90
CA ASP A 69 -31.65 -17.93 21.00
C ASP A 69 -30.33 -17.21 20.69
N THR A 70 -29.47 -17.02 21.70
CA THR A 70 -28.14 -16.41 21.48
C THR A 70 -27.27 -17.27 20.57
N ARG A 71 -27.30 -18.60 20.74
CA ARG A 71 -26.55 -19.53 19.91
C ARG A 71 -27.07 -19.53 18.47
N GLU A 72 -28.38 -19.62 18.28
CA GLU A 72 -29.02 -19.59 16.97
C GLU A 72 -28.71 -18.28 16.23
N ARG A 73 -28.77 -17.13 16.94
CA ARG A 73 -28.38 -15.83 16.37
C ARG A 73 -26.92 -15.80 15.95
N ARG A 74 -26.01 -16.35 16.75
CA ARG A 74 -24.58 -16.43 16.40
C ARG A 74 -24.36 -17.29 15.16
N GLU A 75 -24.96 -18.47 15.10
CA GLU A 75 -24.85 -19.37 13.94
C GLU A 75 -25.39 -18.70 12.67
N LYS A 76 -26.54 -18.00 12.74
CA LYS A 76 -27.10 -17.21 11.62
C LYS A 76 -26.19 -16.05 11.20
N ILE A 77 -25.56 -15.36 12.15
CA ILE A 77 -24.62 -14.27 11.84
C ILE A 77 -23.36 -14.86 11.18
N GLU A 78 -22.82 -15.95 11.69
CA GLU A 78 -21.63 -16.61 11.13
C GLU A 78 -21.88 -17.09 9.70
N GLN A 79 -23.04 -17.69 9.42
CA GLN A 79 -23.46 -18.09 8.08
C GLN A 79 -23.56 -16.87 7.14
N LYS A 80 -24.28 -15.81 7.54
CA LYS A 80 -24.38 -14.58 6.75
C LYS A 80 -23.02 -13.92 6.51
N VAL A 81 -22.14 -13.90 7.50
CA VAL A 81 -20.79 -13.35 7.36
C VAL A 81 -19.96 -14.19 6.38
N ALA A 82 -20.08 -15.52 6.42
CA ALA A 82 -19.40 -16.41 5.48
C ALA A 82 -19.87 -16.19 4.04
N GLU A 83 -21.18 -16.12 3.82
CA GLU A 83 -21.80 -15.84 2.51
C GLU A 83 -21.36 -14.47 1.97
N ARG A 84 -21.50 -13.41 2.78
CA ARG A 84 -21.09 -12.04 2.39
C ARG A 84 -19.59 -11.96 2.11
N LYS A 85 -18.77 -12.71 2.84
CA LYS A 85 -17.33 -12.75 2.60
C LYS A 85 -17.00 -13.38 1.24
N GLN A 86 -17.74 -14.40 0.81
CA GLN A 86 -17.57 -14.98 -0.52
C GLN A 86 -18.03 -14.02 -1.62
N GLU A 87 -19.22 -13.41 -1.45
CA GLU A 87 -19.77 -12.40 -2.38
C GLU A 87 -18.79 -11.23 -2.58
N VAL A 88 -18.30 -10.64 -1.48
CA VAL A 88 -17.35 -9.51 -1.54
C VAL A 88 -16.02 -9.93 -2.16
N LYS A 89 -15.54 -11.15 -1.90
CA LYS A 89 -14.30 -11.65 -2.53
C LYS A 89 -14.46 -11.75 -4.04
N GLN A 90 -15.57 -12.30 -4.53
CA GLN A 90 -15.87 -12.41 -5.95
C GLN A 90 -15.99 -11.02 -6.57
N GLU A 91 -16.76 -10.11 -5.97
CA GLU A 91 -16.93 -8.74 -6.49
C GLU A 91 -15.59 -7.99 -6.59
N VAL A 92 -14.75 -8.07 -5.55
CA VAL A 92 -13.42 -7.44 -5.56
C VAL A 92 -12.53 -8.06 -6.64
N CYS A 93 -12.63 -9.37 -6.84
CA CYS A 93 -11.84 -10.04 -7.86
C CYS A 93 -12.26 -9.63 -9.27
N GLU A 94 -13.56 -9.65 -9.59
CA GLU A 94 -14.08 -9.22 -10.89
C GLU A 94 -13.76 -7.74 -11.18
N ARG A 95 -13.90 -6.86 -10.19
CA ARG A 95 -13.50 -5.46 -10.34
C ARG A 95 -12.01 -5.31 -10.68
N LYS A 96 -11.16 -6.13 -10.05
CA LYS A 96 -9.72 -6.15 -10.35
C LYS A 96 -9.45 -6.74 -11.73
N LYS A 97 -10.17 -7.78 -12.13
CA LYS A 97 -10.10 -8.38 -13.48
C LYS A 97 -10.33 -7.32 -14.55
N GLU A 98 -11.43 -6.59 -14.46
CA GLU A 98 -11.77 -5.52 -15.41
C GLU A 98 -10.73 -4.39 -15.41
N GLN A 99 -10.17 -4.06 -14.24
CA GLN A 99 -9.11 -3.07 -14.16
C GLN A 99 -7.85 -3.56 -14.88
N LEU A 100 -7.43 -4.80 -14.63
CA LEU A 100 -6.23 -5.39 -15.21
C LEU A 100 -6.37 -5.60 -16.72
N GLN A 101 -7.52 -6.06 -17.18
CA GLN A 101 -7.86 -6.16 -18.61
C GLN A 101 -7.76 -4.84 -19.35
N ARG A 102 -7.98 -3.70 -18.67
CA ARG A 102 -7.79 -2.36 -19.25
C ARG A 102 -6.35 -1.87 -19.18
N VAL A 103 -5.65 -2.16 -18.09
CA VAL A 103 -4.31 -1.60 -17.80
C VAL A 103 -3.22 -2.36 -18.54
N ILE A 104 -3.27 -3.69 -18.58
CA ILE A 104 -2.23 -4.54 -19.18
C ILE A 104 -1.98 -4.20 -20.67
N PRO A 105 -3.00 -4.22 -21.56
CA PRO A 105 -2.76 -3.89 -22.97
C PRO A 105 -2.29 -2.45 -23.14
N LYS A 106 -2.76 -1.52 -22.30
CA LYS A 106 -2.33 -0.12 -22.33
C LYS A 106 -0.83 0.01 -22.02
N LEU A 107 -0.31 -0.76 -21.07
CA LEU A 107 1.11 -0.73 -20.72
C LEU A 107 1.97 -1.30 -21.85
N ALA A 108 1.54 -2.41 -22.47
CA ALA A 108 2.20 -2.95 -23.65
C ALA A 108 2.25 -1.90 -24.77
N THR A 109 1.09 -1.34 -25.17
CA THR A 109 1.02 -0.30 -26.21
C THR A 109 1.87 0.93 -25.90
N GLN A 110 1.94 1.34 -24.63
CA GLN A 110 2.80 2.46 -24.23
C GLN A 110 4.29 2.14 -24.35
N ALA A 111 4.69 0.92 -23.99
CA ALA A 111 6.07 0.47 -24.12
C ALA A 111 6.50 0.42 -25.60
N THR A 112 5.66 -0.15 -26.47
CA THR A 112 5.87 -0.16 -27.92
C THR A 112 5.97 1.26 -28.48
N ALA A 113 5.03 2.14 -28.13
CA ALA A 113 5.03 3.51 -28.62
C ALA A 113 6.27 4.32 -28.17
N LEU A 114 6.77 4.06 -26.95
CA LEU A 114 8.00 4.68 -26.48
C LEU A 114 9.22 4.14 -27.22
N LYS A 115 9.30 2.81 -27.42
CA LYS A 115 10.35 2.18 -28.22
C LYS A 115 10.41 2.78 -29.62
N ASP A 116 9.27 2.82 -30.33
CA ASP A 116 9.16 3.37 -31.68
C ASP A 116 9.59 4.85 -31.75
N ALA A 117 9.32 5.63 -30.69
CA ALA A 117 9.77 7.01 -30.63
C ALA A 117 11.29 7.13 -30.49
N ILE A 118 11.93 6.28 -29.68
CA ILE A 118 13.39 6.24 -29.56
C ILE A 118 14.02 5.75 -30.87
N ASP A 119 13.46 4.70 -31.49
CA ASP A 119 13.91 4.16 -32.77
C ASP A 119 13.91 5.23 -33.87
N ARG A 120 12.84 6.01 -34.00
CA ARG A 120 12.80 7.11 -34.99
C ARG A 120 13.91 8.14 -34.76
N VAL A 121 14.27 8.44 -33.51
CA VAL A 121 15.38 9.35 -33.23
C VAL A 121 16.69 8.71 -33.65
N TYR A 122 16.87 7.41 -33.37
CA TYR A 122 18.08 6.70 -33.74
C TYR A 122 18.24 6.60 -35.27
N ASP A 123 17.19 6.28 -36.01
CA ASP A 123 17.16 6.27 -37.48
C ASP A 123 17.59 7.64 -38.06
N ASN A 124 17.09 8.74 -37.47
CA ASN A 124 17.48 10.10 -37.89
C ASN A 124 18.96 10.38 -37.61
N VAL A 125 19.51 9.90 -36.49
CA VAL A 125 20.94 10.04 -36.17
C VAL A 125 21.80 9.27 -37.18
N GLN A 126 21.42 8.04 -37.52
CA GLN A 126 22.11 7.24 -38.53
C GLN A 126 22.05 7.94 -39.90
N GLY A 127 20.86 8.38 -40.32
CA GLY A 127 20.70 9.10 -41.59
C GLY A 127 21.48 10.42 -41.65
N PHE A 128 21.63 11.12 -40.53
CA PHE A 128 22.46 12.33 -40.44
C PHE A 128 23.95 12.01 -40.68
N VAL A 129 24.50 10.99 -40.02
CA VAL A 129 25.90 10.59 -40.19
C VAL A 129 26.18 10.11 -41.61
N GLU A 130 25.26 9.34 -42.20
CA GLU A 130 25.38 8.85 -43.58
C GLU A 130 25.31 9.98 -44.63
N SER A 131 24.47 11.00 -44.41
CA SER A 131 24.23 12.07 -45.39
C SER A 131 25.24 13.22 -45.30
N GLU A 132 25.62 13.62 -44.10
CA GLU A 132 26.52 14.77 -43.89
C GLU A 132 28.01 14.41 -43.88
N GLN A 133 28.34 13.10 -44.01
CA GLN A 133 29.72 12.60 -43.98
C GLN A 133 30.50 13.09 -42.74
N VAL A 134 29.81 13.30 -41.62
CA VAL A 134 30.44 13.78 -40.39
C VAL A 134 31.32 12.66 -39.85
N VAL A 135 32.62 12.93 -39.77
CA VAL A 135 33.57 12.00 -39.15
C VAL A 135 33.45 12.16 -37.65
N VAL A 136 32.75 11.22 -37.02
CA VAL A 136 32.58 11.21 -35.57
C VAL A 136 33.57 10.25 -34.94
N SER A 137 34.49 10.74 -34.08
CA SER A 137 35.42 9.86 -33.36
C SER A 137 34.63 8.90 -32.46
N ASP A 138 35.05 7.63 -32.46
CA ASP A 138 34.41 6.52 -31.73
C ASP A 138 32.93 6.26 -32.08
N TYR A 139 32.44 6.76 -33.22
CA TYR A 139 31.06 6.58 -33.65
C TYR A 139 30.64 5.11 -33.66
N GLU A 140 31.41 4.24 -34.32
CA GLU A 140 31.07 2.82 -34.45
C GLU A 140 30.96 2.11 -33.10
N ALA A 141 31.82 2.46 -32.14
CA ALA A 141 31.77 1.88 -30.80
C ALA A 141 30.53 2.33 -30.03
N LYS A 142 30.18 3.62 -30.12
CA LYS A 142 28.95 4.16 -29.50
C LYS A 142 27.70 3.64 -30.18
N LYS A 143 27.71 3.57 -31.51
CA LYS A 143 26.64 2.98 -32.32
C LYS A 143 26.38 1.53 -31.89
N ALA A 144 27.42 0.73 -31.72
CA ALA A 144 27.30 -0.65 -31.25
C ALA A 144 26.64 -0.73 -29.85
N SER A 145 26.96 0.21 -28.95
CA SER A 145 26.34 0.28 -27.62
C SER A 145 24.84 0.62 -27.71
N VAL A 146 24.47 1.53 -28.62
CA VAL A 146 23.07 1.87 -28.90
C VAL A 146 22.32 0.68 -29.52
N ASP A 147 22.94 -0.03 -30.47
CA ASP A 147 22.37 -1.22 -31.12
C ASP A 147 22.10 -2.34 -30.08
N GLU A 148 23.03 -2.57 -29.15
CA GLU A 148 22.87 -3.54 -28.06
C GLU A 148 21.69 -3.15 -27.15
N ALA A 149 21.65 -1.89 -26.70
CA ALA A 149 20.56 -1.41 -25.85
C ALA A 149 19.19 -1.41 -26.57
N GLN A 150 19.16 -1.13 -27.88
CA GLN A 150 17.97 -1.24 -28.71
C GLN A 150 17.44 -2.68 -28.74
N ALA A 151 18.34 -3.66 -28.92
CA ALA A 151 17.97 -5.07 -28.94
C ALA A 151 17.44 -5.56 -27.58
N GLU A 152 18.07 -5.14 -26.48
CA GLU A 152 17.60 -5.44 -25.12
C GLU A 152 16.23 -4.82 -24.85
N ALA A 153 16.03 -3.55 -25.23
CA ALA A 153 14.74 -2.89 -25.11
C ALA A 153 13.66 -3.58 -25.96
N ALA A 154 13.98 -3.99 -27.19
CA ALA A 154 13.06 -4.74 -28.05
C ALA A 154 12.65 -6.08 -27.42
N ALA A 155 13.61 -6.83 -26.89
CA ALA A 155 13.34 -8.10 -26.22
C ALA A 155 12.45 -7.91 -24.98
N ALA A 156 12.77 -6.93 -24.13
CA ALA A 156 12.03 -6.66 -22.90
C ALA A 156 10.59 -6.16 -23.19
N VAL A 157 10.40 -5.31 -24.21
CA VAL A 157 9.07 -4.91 -24.67
C VAL A 157 8.29 -6.10 -25.22
N GLY A 158 8.92 -6.97 -26.00
CA GLY A 158 8.30 -8.20 -26.52
C GLY A 158 7.78 -9.10 -25.39
N VAL A 159 8.51 -9.25 -24.29
CA VAL A 159 8.03 -10.01 -23.11
C VAL A 159 6.75 -9.43 -22.52
N VAL A 160 6.60 -8.10 -22.51
CA VAL A 160 5.38 -7.43 -22.02
C VAL A 160 4.22 -7.60 -23.01
N GLU A 161 4.49 -7.54 -24.31
CA GLU A 161 3.48 -7.75 -25.37
C GLU A 161 2.95 -9.19 -25.40
N ASP A 162 3.85 -10.16 -25.24
CA ASP A 162 3.51 -11.59 -25.24
C ASP A 162 2.85 -12.05 -23.94
N TYR A 163 2.80 -11.18 -22.92
CA TYR A 163 2.22 -11.51 -21.62
C TYR A 163 0.69 -11.60 -21.70
N GLN A 164 0.20 -12.81 -22.00
CA GLN A 164 -1.23 -13.09 -21.97
C GLN A 164 -1.68 -13.30 -20.52
N PHE A 165 -2.51 -12.37 -20.03
CA PHE A 165 -3.02 -12.43 -18.67
C PHE A 165 -4.49 -12.87 -18.64
N GLU A 166 -4.72 -14.11 -18.24
CA GLU A 166 -6.05 -14.63 -17.94
C GLU A 166 -6.27 -14.66 -16.43
N LEU A 167 -7.03 -13.69 -15.91
CA LEU A 167 -7.37 -13.67 -14.49
C LEU A 167 -8.56 -14.59 -14.22
N ASP A 168 -8.25 -15.71 -13.58
CA ASP A 168 -9.23 -16.60 -12.96
C ASP A 168 -9.33 -16.29 -11.46
N CYS A 169 -10.51 -15.85 -11.03
CA CYS A 169 -10.77 -15.49 -9.65
C CYS A 169 -10.72 -16.66 -8.66
N ASP A 170 -10.79 -17.89 -9.18
CA ASP A 170 -10.70 -19.11 -8.39
C ASP A 170 -9.26 -19.68 -8.37
N ASN A 171 -8.36 -19.12 -9.17
CA ASN A 171 -6.97 -19.57 -9.25
C ASN A 171 -6.13 -18.99 -8.09
N PRO A 172 -5.52 -19.83 -7.22
CA PRO A 172 -4.70 -19.36 -6.11
C PRO A 172 -3.40 -18.64 -6.54
N ASN A 173 -2.96 -18.81 -7.80
CA ASN A 173 -1.66 -18.33 -8.29
C ASN A 173 -1.75 -17.00 -9.07
N VAL A 174 -2.90 -16.33 -9.07
CA VAL A 174 -3.05 -15.00 -9.72
C VAL A 174 -2.04 -13.98 -9.21
N GLY A 175 -1.66 -14.06 -7.92
CA GLY A 175 -0.64 -13.19 -7.34
C GLY A 175 0.71 -13.32 -8.04
N GLU A 176 1.19 -14.54 -8.23
CA GLU A 176 2.48 -14.83 -8.88
C GLU A 176 2.48 -14.38 -10.35
N GLN A 177 1.38 -14.61 -11.07
CA GLN A 177 1.23 -14.15 -12.45
C GLN A 177 1.28 -12.61 -12.56
N LEU A 178 0.68 -11.90 -11.60
CA LEU A 178 0.73 -10.44 -11.54
C LEU A 178 2.12 -9.93 -11.19
N ASP A 179 2.83 -10.60 -10.30
CA ASP A 179 4.19 -10.22 -9.94
C ASP A 179 5.17 -10.46 -11.10
N GLY A 180 4.99 -11.54 -11.87
CA GLY A 180 5.70 -11.77 -13.13
C GLY A 180 5.45 -10.66 -14.16
N PHE A 181 4.19 -10.26 -14.35
CA PHE A 181 3.85 -9.16 -15.24
C PHE A 181 4.47 -7.83 -14.80
N ARG A 182 4.40 -7.51 -13.50
CA ARG A 182 5.01 -6.30 -12.94
C ARG A 182 6.52 -6.27 -13.16
N LEU A 183 7.18 -7.42 -12.96
CA LEU A 183 8.61 -7.54 -13.20
C LEU A 183 8.94 -7.30 -14.68
N ALA A 184 8.21 -7.90 -15.61
CA ALA A 184 8.38 -7.69 -17.04
C ALA A 184 8.21 -6.21 -17.43
N VAL A 185 7.19 -5.53 -16.90
CA VAL A 185 6.98 -4.08 -17.14
C VAL A 185 8.13 -3.23 -16.59
N THR A 186 8.65 -3.57 -15.40
CA THR A 186 9.81 -2.87 -14.83
C THR A 186 11.05 -3.06 -15.70
N GLN A 187 11.33 -4.29 -16.12
CA GLN A 187 12.46 -4.61 -17.00
C GLN A 187 12.36 -3.89 -18.34
N ALA A 188 11.17 -3.84 -18.95
CA ALA A 188 10.95 -3.09 -20.19
C ALA A 188 11.21 -1.59 -20.01
N ARG A 189 10.81 -1.00 -18.88
CA ARG A 189 11.08 0.42 -18.58
C ARG A 189 12.57 0.70 -18.39
N GLU A 190 13.27 -0.16 -17.66
CA GLU A 190 14.71 -0.04 -17.43
C GLU A 190 15.49 -0.15 -18.74
N ALA A 191 15.15 -1.14 -19.58
CA ALA A 191 15.78 -1.32 -20.89
C ALA A 191 15.51 -0.14 -21.85
N LEU A 192 14.28 0.39 -21.88
CA LEU A 192 13.97 1.60 -22.67
C LEU A 192 14.71 2.84 -22.18
N HIS A 193 14.95 2.95 -20.86
CA HIS A 193 15.75 4.03 -20.30
C HIS A 193 17.21 3.90 -20.71
N ALA A 194 17.79 2.70 -20.60
CA ALA A 194 19.16 2.42 -21.02
C ALA A 194 19.36 2.73 -22.52
N TYR A 195 18.44 2.28 -23.37
CA TYR A 195 18.46 2.60 -24.80
C TYR A 195 18.44 4.10 -25.07
N ARG A 196 17.56 4.84 -24.39
CA ARG A 196 17.52 6.31 -24.49
C ARG A 196 18.84 6.96 -24.04
N ASP A 197 19.42 6.49 -22.94
CA ASP A 197 20.65 7.07 -22.39
C ASP A 197 21.85 6.86 -23.31
N GLU A 198 22.01 5.66 -23.86
CA GLU A 198 23.04 5.37 -24.86
C GLU A 198 22.88 6.23 -26.12
N LEU A 199 21.64 6.40 -26.60
CA LEU A 199 21.34 7.28 -27.73
C LEU A 199 21.68 8.74 -27.43
N VAL A 200 21.37 9.22 -26.23
CA VAL A 200 21.73 10.57 -25.79
C VAL A 200 23.26 10.73 -25.71
N ALA A 201 23.98 9.73 -25.20
CA ALA A 201 25.43 9.74 -25.12
C ALA A 201 26.09 9.78 -26.50
N LEU A 202 25.52 9.07 -27.49
CA LEU A 202 25.93 9.15 -28.89
C LEU A 202 25.72 10.58 -29.44
N ILE A 203 24.51 11.12 -29.32
CA ILE A 203 24.18 12.48 -29.81
C ILE A 203 25.08 13.54 -29.17
N GLN A 204 25.38 13.43 -27.87
CA GLN A 204 26.27 14.35 -27.17
C GLN A 204 27.70 14.30 -27.71
N SER A 205 28.24 13.11 -28.00
CA SER A 205 29.57 13.01 -28.60
C SER A 205 29.67 13.63 -29.99
N MET A 206 28.61 13.51 -30.80
CA MET A 206 28.55 14.14 -32.12
C MET A 206 28.59 15.68 -32.00
N ARG A 207 27.79 16.25 -31.09
CA ARG A 207 27.76 17.70 -30.84
C ARG A 207 29.07 18.24 -30.28
N ALA A 208 29.74 17.48 -29.41
CA ALA A 208 31.04 17.89 -28.86
C ALA A 208 32.09 18.03 -29.96
N GLN A 209 32.12 17.09 -30.90
CA GLN A 209 33.06 17.13 -32.03
C GLN A 209 32.74 18.23 -33.03
N GLU A 210 31.45 18.54 -33.27
CA GLU A 210 31.06 19.71 -34.07
C GLU A 210 31.59 21.02 -33.46
N ALA A 211 31.54 21.17 -32.13
CA ALA A 211 32.09 22.33 -31.44
C ALA A 211 33.63 22.40 -31.57
N ASP A 212 34.33 21.29 -31.35
CA ASP A 212 35.79 21.22 -31.49
C ASP A 212 36.25 21.55 -32.93
N ASN A 213 35.48 21.14 -33.94
CA ASN A 213 35.76 21.45 -35.34
C ASN A 213 35.50 22.92 -35.70
N ALA A 214 34.54 23.57 -35.04
CA ALA A 214 34.26 25.00 -35.24
C ALA A 214 35.36 25.89 -34.65
N ASP A 215 35.89 25.55 -33.48
CA ASP A 215 36.95 26.32 -32.81
C ASP A 215 38.28 26.28 -33.59
N GLN A 216 38.63 25.13 -34.18
CA GLN A 216 39.85 24.99 -34.99
C GLN A 216 39.84 25.81 -36.30
N GLN A 217 38.66 26.16 -36.83
CA GLN A 217 38.56 27.02 -38.02
C GLN A 217 38.68 28.51 -37.67
N GLY A 218 38.43 28.91 -36.42
CA GLY A 218 38.52 30.30 -35.96
C GLY A 218 39.94 30.78 -35.68
N GLU A 219 40.84 29.92 -35.19
CA GLU A 219 42.22 30.30 -34.83
C GLU A 219 43.16 30.44 -36.04
N ASN A 220 42.80 29.92 -37.21
CA ASN A 220 43.70 29.89 -38.38
C ASN A 220 43.58 31.11 -39.32
N GLN A 221 42.82 32.15 -38.95
CA GLN A 221 42.63 33.36 -39.77
C GLN A 221 43.24 34.65 -39.20
N ASN A 222 43.94 34.63 -38.05
CA ASN A 222 44.46 35.86 -37.43
C ASN A 222 45.99 35.95 -37.33
N GLY A 223 46.72 35.16 -38.12
CA GLY A 223 48.17 35.04 -38.08
C GLY A 223 48.90 35.55 -39.33
N SER A 224 48.61 36.76 -39.82
CA SER A 224 49.53 37.46 -40.73
C SER A 224 49.19 38.95 -40.83
N GLY A 225 49.84 39.76 -39.99
CA GLY A 225 49.69 41.23 -39.99
C GLY A 225 50.70 41.91 -39.07
N ASP A 226 51.93 41.39 -39.02
CA ASP A 226 53.08 42.10 -38.49
C ASP A 226 53.53 43.11 -39.57
N ASP A 227 53.05 44.35 -39.49
CA ASP A 227 53.64 45.49 -40.19
C ASP A 227 54.20 46.46 -39.17
N SER A 228 55.52 46.48 -39.14
CA SER A 228 56.41 47.21 -38.27
C SER A 228 56.60 48.64 -38.78
N THR A 229 56.24 49.64 -37.97
CA THR A 229 56.99 50.91 -37.73
C THR A 229 56.45 51.48 -36.41
N GLY A 230 57.21 51.91 -35.40
CA GLY A 230 58.49 52.58 -35.40
C GLY A 230 58.28 54.01 -34.84
N ALA A 231 58.91 54.30 -33.69
CA ALA A 231 59.20 55.61 -33.10
C ALA A 231 58.22 56.24 -32.07
N ASP A 232 58.75 56.32 -30.85
CA ASP A 232 58.85 57.51 -29.99
C ASP A 232 57.57 58.23 -29.50
N ASN A 233 57.31 58.16 -28.19
CA ASN A 233 57.67 59.25 -27.27
C ASN A 233 57.38 58.88 -25.80
N ALA A 234 58.20 59.45 -24.93
CA ALA A 234 58.27 59.20 -23.50
C ALA A 234 57.31 60.14 -22.70
N PRO A 235 57.42 60.24 -21.37
CA PRO A 235 56.33 60.08 -20.42
C PRO A 235 55.73 61.41 -19.93
N ASP A 236 54.61 61.35 -19.21
CA ASP A 236 54.48 61.99 -17.89
C ASP A 236 53.10 61.74 -17.25
N GLU A 237 53.13 61.62 -15.91
CA GLU A 237 52.21 62.16 -14.88
C GLU A 237 50.68 62.10 -15.10
N GLU A 238 49.79 61.89 -14.14
CA GLU A 238 49.82 61.77 -12.69
C GLU A 238 48.38 61.38 -12.27
N VAL A 239 48.24 60.83 -11.06
CA VAL A 239 47.13 61.06 -10.12
C VAL A 239 45.73 60.50 -10.43
N GLY A 240 45.22 59.71 -9.49
CA GLY A 240 43.79 59.69 -9.22
C GLY A 240 43.26 58.51 -8.42
N ASN A 241 43.57 58.46 -7.11
CA ASN A 241 42.83 57.67 -6.11
C ASN A 241 41.31 57.91 -6.19
N GLY A 242 40.51 56.85 -6.00
CA GLY A 242 39.08 57.05 -5.74
C GLY A 242 38.22 55.80 -5.65
N GLN A 243 38.31 55.13 -4.48
CA GLN A 243 37.27 54.35 -3.78
C GLN A 243 36.63 53.12 -4.42
#